data_AF-A0AAW0SZP7-F1
#
_entry.id   AF-A0AAW0SZP7-F1
#
_cell.length_a   1.000
_cell.length_b   1.000
_cell.length_c   1.000
_cell.angle_alpha   90.00
_cell.angle_beta   90.00
_cell.angle_gamma   90.00
#
_symmetry.space_group_name_H-M   'P 1'
#
loop_
_entity.id
_entity.type
_entity.pdbx_description
1 polymer ?
#
loop_
_entity_poly.entity_id
_entity_poly.type
_entity_poly.pdbx_seq_one_letter_code
_entity_poly.pdbx_strand_id
1 'polypeptide(L)'
;MLPLTQVKVMTGVGATLVVLCSIFIGVFPLIFNTIVDKMLVIREDSDTFEAFVTPPIPIYMQFWLFNVTNPEEIRFNGAKPVLEQVGPYTYEEVRVKYAFDWSKEGTVSYLQNKSYIFSPELSGERRESDLITSINVLMVSLAAQASTLHPVLLLLLELAFLRFSEKLFIRKPVGDLLFKGYPQPLLAEVTKIFGDPMGNNGRFGIFYPLASHVFQGRQDLISSTIWTQLEASLDLFETHEAGDILFYGYDLPAFNFDFSGLGNLVPKLDETEGWSGTLADIMDQMGFQDIPQVVLDNKLALLLGVNNTDDKVYEVKTGSDGMGDFMNIQSWNGSSTLHYWKGEGAQYCNMINGTDGSQYPPRLTRDSVLRIYTSELCRSLYLTYEKDLYHHGIPVYRYVPPREVLEDPEVNHDNLCYCVPDRDHCLGAGMLSLQPCLGLPLVLSTPHFYQGDEKELAKLVGLNPTKSEHETTIDVEPRTGVAMYAAKKMQLNIPLKRYGNLPSFKNVPEVIFPILWVNESANVDADMSQEVRNAVFVPFVVVDAICGSLIAVGALLLVLSGFRFLHIKPRYSFTALHSNTAPEACSVKVKPLVITRSAEQDKL
;
A
#
# COMPACT_ATOMS: atom_id res chain seq x y z
N MET A 1 -19.36 23.35 -65.91
CA MET A 1 -18.29 23.99 -65.09
C MET A 1 -18.96 24.51 -63.83
N LEU A 2 -18.45 24.18 -62.64
CA LEU A 2 -18.98 24.74 -61.39
C LEU A 2 -18.70 26.25 -61.36
N PRO A 3 -19.70 27.10 -61.04
CA PRO A 3 -19.50 28.55 -60.96
C PRO A 3 -18.55 28.93 -59.82
N LEU A 4 -17.85 30.07 -59.93
CA LEU A 4 -16.92 30.60 -58.92
C LEU A 4 -17.56 30.67 -57.51
N THR A 5 -18.89 30.86 -57.46
CA THR A 5 -19.68 30.81 -56.23
C THR A 5 -19.58 29.47 -55.51
N GLN A 6 -19.57 28.35 -56.24
CA GLN A 6 -19.45 27.01 -55.67
C GLN A 6 -18.04 26.75 -55.13
N VAL A 7 -16.99 27.26 -55.77
CA VAL A 7 -15.59 27.17 -55.28
C VAL A 7 -15.44 27.92 -53.96
N LYS A 8 -16.03 29.12 -53.84
CA LYS A 8 -16.04 29.89 -52.59
C LYS A 8 -16.78 29.17 -51.46
N VAL A 9 -17.93 28.57 -51.77
CA VAL A 9 -18.71 27.78 -50.81
C VAL A 9 -17.93 26.55 -50.34
N MET A 10 -17.34 25.78 -51.26
CA MET A 10 -16.52 24.61 -50.91
C MET A 10 -15.31 24.98 -50.03
N THR A 11 -14.66 26.10 -50.34
CA THR A 11 -13.53 26.60 -49.53
C THR A 11 -13.99 27.01 -48.14
N GLY A 12 -15.10 27.76 -48.04
CA GLY A 12 -15.67 28.18 -46.77
C GLY A 12 -16.05 26.99 -45.89
N VAL A 13 -16.81 26.04 -46.44
CA VAL A 13 -17.22 24.82 -45.70
C VAL A 13 -16.01 23.99 -45.29
N GLY A 14 -15.06 23.76 -46.21
CA GLY A 14 -13.85 22.99 -45.92
C GLY A 14 -13.00 23.61 -44.81
N ALA A 15 -12.78 24.93 -44.86
CA ALA A 15 -12.04 25.65 -43.84
C ALA A 15 -12.77 25.63 -42.48
N THR A 16 -14.09 25.83 -42.46
CA THR A 16 -14.89 25.79 -41.24
C THR A 16 -14.85 24.42 -40.57
N LEU A 17 -14.99 23.32 -41.32
CA LEU A 17 -14.91 21.97 -40.78
C LEU A 17 -13.56 21.69 -40.14
N VAL A 18 -12.46 22.02 -40.83
CA VAL A 18 -11.11 21.80 -40.31
C VAL A 18 -10.87 22.62 -39.04
N VAL A 19 -11.22 23.92 -39.05
CA VAL A 19 -10.98 24.82 -37.93
C VAL A 19 -11.83 24.43 -36.71
N LEU A 20 -13.13 24.23 -36.88
CA LEU A 20 -14.03 23.92 -35.75
C LEU A 20 -13.71 22.56 -35.13
N CYS A 21 -13.47 21.52 -35.92
CA CYS A 21 -13.13 20.20 -35.39
C CYS A 21 -11.75 20.19 -34.72
N SER A 22 -10.77 20.91 -35.24
CA SER A 22 -9.44 21.02 -34.60
C SER A 22 -9.52 21.75 -33.24
N ILE A 23 -10.30 22.84 -33.18
CA ILE A 23 -10.57 23.53 -31.92
C ILE A 23 -11.30 22.60 -30.95
N PHE A 24 -12.32 21.87 -31.41
CA PHE A 24 -13.08 20.98 -30.55
C PHE A 24 -12.22 19.83 -30.00
N ILE A 25 -11.38 19.19 -30.81
CA ILE A 25 -10.42 18.18 -30.34
C ILE A 25 -9.49 18.76 -29.27
N GLY A 26 -9.00 19.99 -29.45
CA GLY A 26 -8.14 20.64 -28.46
C GLY A 26 -8.86 21.02 -27.16
N VAL A 27 -10.13 21.41 -27.23
CA VAL A 27 -10.94 21.85 -26.07
C VAL A 27 -11.62 20.68 -25.35
N PHE A 28 -11.93 19.59 -26.06
CA PHE A 28 -12.65 18.44 -25.52
C PHE A 28 -11.99 17.83 -24.26
N PRO A 29 -10.66 17.68 -24.17
CA PRO A 29 -10.01 17.24 -22.93
C PRO A 29 -10.35 18.11 -21.71
N LEU A 30 -10.45 19.44 -21.87
CA LEU A 30 -10.81 20.35 -20.77
C LEU A 30 -12.26 20.16 -20.32
N ILE A 31 -13.17 20.01 -21.28
CA ILE A 31 -14.59 19.73 -21.03
C ILE A 31 -14.73 18.38 -20.31
N PHE A 32 -14.09 17.34 -20.86
CA PHE A 32 -14.11 16.00 -20.29
C PHE A 32 -13.56 15.99 -18.87
N ASN A 33 -12.40 16.61 -18.64
CA ASN A 33 -11.82 16.71 -17.30
C ASN A 33 -12.76 17.41 -16.32
N THR A 34 -13.48 18.46 -16.74
CA THR A 34 -14.46 19.14 -15.89
C THR A 34 -15.65 18.24 -15.53
N ILE A 35 -16.07 17.37 -16.46
CA ILE A 35 -17.15 16.40 -16.23
C ILE A 35 -16.68 15.31 -15.26
N VAL A 36 -15.51 14.73 -15.51
CA VAL A 36 -14.90 13.71 -14.64
C VAL A 36 -14.66 14.27 -13.23
N ASP A 37 -14.09 15.47 -13.12
CA ASP A 37 -13.88 16.13 -11.84
C ASP A 37 -15.20 16.33 -11.07
N LYS A 38 -16.35 16.48 -11.74
CA LYS A 38 -17.66 16.57 -11.04
C LYS A 38 -18.26 15.21 -10.66
N MET A 39 -17.96 14.17 -11.44
CA MET A 39 -18.44 12.81 -11.19
C MET A 39 -17.65 12.13 -10.08
N LEU A 40 -16.34 12.38 -9.98
CA LEU A 40 -15.47 11.75 -8.99
C LEU A 40 -15.63 12.31 -7.56
N VAL A 41 -16.18 13.51 -7.36
CA VAL A 41 -16.34 14.07 -6.00
C VAL A 41 -17.22 13.14 -5.17
N ILE A 42 -16.72 12.72 -4.02
CA ILE A 42 -17.48 11.90 -3.07
C ILE A 42 -18.50 12.81 -2.38
N ARG A 43 -19.79 12.57 -2.64
CA ARG A 43 -20.93 13.26 -2.02
C ARG A 43 -21.97 12.23 -1.60
N GLU A 44 -22.64 12.44 -0.47
CA GLU A 44 -23.61 11.49 0.11
C GLU A 44 -24.68 10.99 -0.88
N ASP A 45 -25.04 11.79 -1.89
CA ASP A 45 -26.09 11.53 -2.88
C ASP A 45 -25.56 11.08 -4.26
N SER A 46 -24.30 10.64 -4.35
CA SER A 46 -23.66 10.26 -5.62
C SER A 46 -23.40 8.77 -5.76
N ASP A 47 -23.49 8.25 -6.99
CA ASP A 47 -23.10 6.86 -7.31
C ASP A 47 -21.65 6.54 -6.90
N THR A 48 -20.76 7.55 -6.97
CA THR A 48 -19.38 7.46 -6.52
C THR A 48 -19.28 7.19 -5.01
N PHE A 49 -20.22 7.70 -4.21
CA PHE A 49 -20.28 7.40 -2.78
C PHE A 49 -20.73 5.96 -2.54
N GLU A 50 -21.68 5.43 -3.32
CA GLU A 50 -22.06 4.01 -3.20
C GLU A 50 -20.88 3.07 -3.50
N ALA A 51 -20.16 3.33 -4.59
CA ALA A 51 -18.94 2.58 -4.94
C ALA A 51 -17.81 2.77 -3.92
N PHE A 52 -17.73 3.95 -3.28
CA PHE A 52 -16.79 4.22 -2.20
C PHE A 52 -17.13 3.42 -0.93
N VAL A 53 -18.43 3.33 -0.58
CA VAL A 53 -18.96 2.62 0.59
C VAL A 53 -18.74 1.12 0.47
N THR A 54 -19.10 0.54 -0.67
CA THR A 54 -18.95 -0.89 -0.97
C THR A 54 -18.33 -1.04 -2.35
N PRO A 55 -17.01 -1.27 -2.43
CA PRO A 55 -16.32 -1.47 -3.69
C PRO A 55 -16.99 -2.60 -4.49
N PRO A 56 -17.36 -2.37 -5.76
CA PRO A 56 -18.05 -3.40 -6.55
C PRO A 56 -17.09 -4.49 -7.05
N ILE A 57 -15.77 -4.27 -6.95
CA ILE A 57 -14.74 -5.18 -7.43
C ILE A 57 -14.45 -6.21 -6.32
N PRO A 58 -14.52 -7.52 -6.62
CA PRO A 58 -14.17 -8.54 -5.64
C PRO A 58 -12.68 -8.47 -5.30
N ILE A 59 -12.37 -8.54 -4.00
CA ILE A 59 -11.02 -8.52 -3.47
C ILE A 59 -10.73 -9.91 -2.90
N TYR A 60 -9.59 -10.48 -3.27
CA TYR A 60 -9.16 -11.79 -2.78
C TYR A 60 -7.85 -11.66 -2.03
N MET A 61 -7.83 -12.20 -0.82
CA MET A 61 -6.62 -12.36 -0.01
C MET A 61 -6.18 -13.83 -0.05
N GLN A 62 -5.02 -14.08 -0.63
CA GLN A 62 -4.46 -15.42 -0.81
C GLN A 62 -3.22 -15.61 0.06
N PHE A 63 -3.16 -16.71 0.79
CA PHE A 63 -2.05 -17.04 1.69
C PHE A 63 -1.23 -18.22 1.17
N TRP A 64 0.09 -18.10 1.24
CA TRP A 64 1.04 -19.19 1.09
C TRP A 64 1.90 -19.29 2.34
N LEU A 65 1.80 -20.41 3.04
CA LEU A 65 2.56 -20.66 4.27
C LEU A 65 3.85 -21.41 3.94
N PHE A 66 4.91 -21.16 4.71
CA PHE A 66 6.15 -21.93 4.60
C PHE A 66 6.14 -23.11 5.57
N ASN A 67 5.91 -24.31 5.05
CA ASN A 67 5.96 -25.55 5.80
C ASN A 67 7.41 -25.99 6.07
N VAL A 68 7.74 -26.21 7.34
CA VAL A 68 9.09 -26.59 7.77
C VAL A 68 9.26 -28.11 7.69
N THR A 69 10.26 -28.56 6.93
CA THR A 69 10.50 -30.01 6.70
C THR A 69 11.55 -30.61 7.63
N ASN A 70 12.46 -29.80 8.20
CA ASN A 70 13.53 -30.24 9.11
C ASN A 70 13.52 -29.53 10.49
N PRO A 71 12.37 -29.46 11.21
CA PRO A 71 12.24 -28.67 12.44
C PRO A 71 13.20 -29.07 13.57
N GLU A 72 13.44 -30.37 13.77
CA GLU A 72 14.31 -30.85 14.85
C GLU A 72 15.79 -30.57 14.56
N GLU A 73 16.21 -30.63 13.29
CA GLU A 73 17.59 -30.29 12.90
C GLU A 73 17.88 -28.80 13.11
N ILE A 74 16.92 -27.93 12.80
CA ILE A 74 17.03 -26.49 13.06
C ILE A 74 17.17 -26.25 14.56
N ARG A 75 16.32 -26.89 15.36
CA ARG A 75 16.26 -26.70 16.82
C ARG A 75 17.53 -27.19 17.54
N PHE A 76 17.99 -28.39 17.23
CA PHE A 76 19.06 -29.03 18.00
C PHE A 76 20.45 -28.84 17.42
N ASN A 77 20.57 -28.74 16.09
CA ASN A 77 21.87 -28.70 15.40
C ASN A 77 22.17 -27.35 14.76
N GLY A 78 21.24 -26.38 14.81
CA GLY A 78 21.40 -25.11 14.11
C GLY A 78 21.42 -25.27 12.59
N ALA A 79 20.77 -26.33 12.09
CA ALA A 79 20.76 -26.62 10.66
C ALA A 79 20.03 -25.53 9.86
N LYS A 80 20.40 -25.43 8.59
CA LYS A 80 19.78 -24.52 7.63
C LYS A 80 18.28 -24.87 7.47
N PRO A 81 17.34 -23.92 7.61
CA PRO A 81 15.92 -24.21 7.43
C PRO A 81 15.57 -24.63 5.99
N VAL A 82 14.80 -25.71 5.87
CA VAL A 82 14.27 -26.22 4.60
C VAL A 82 12.75 -26.05 4.58
N LEU A 83 12.30 -25.15 3.72
CA LEU A 83 10.92 -24.68 3.64
C LEU A 83 10.26 -25.18 2.36
N GLU A 84 8.99 -25.56 2.47
CA GLU A 84 8.12 -25.88 1.34
C GLU A 84 6.93 -24.91 1.36
N GLN A 85 6.72 -24.17 0.28
CA GLN A 85 5.58 -23.27 0.17
C GLN A 85 4.28 -24.07 -0.04
N VAL A 86 3.26 -23.77 0.75
CA VAL A 86 1.94 -24.40 0.67
C VAL A 86 0.85 -23.34 0.54
N GLY A 87 0.12 -23.36 -0.57
CA GLY A 87 -1.00 -22.47 -0.87
C GLY A 87 -1.46 -22.61 -2.33
N PRO A 88 -2.33 -21.72 -2.83
CA PRO A 88 -2.98 -20.64 -2.07
C PRO A 88 -4.10 -21.16 -1.16
N TYR A 89 -4.27 -20.51 0.00
CA TYR A 89 -5.52 -20.51 0.75
C TYR A 89 -6.20 -19.17 0.47
N THR A 90 -7.29 -19.19 -0.29
CA THR A 90 -7.95 -17.99 -0.81
C THR A 90 -9.14 -17.62 0.05
N TYR A 91 -9.20 -16.36 0.48
CA TYR A 91 -10.31 -15.75 1.18
C TYR A 91 -10.84 -14.58 0.34
N GLU A 92 -12.15 -14.49 0.17
CA GLU A 92 -12.82 -13.29 -0.31
C GLU A 92 -12.84 -12.26 0.81
N GLU A 93 -12.32 -11.07 0.53
CA GLU A 93 -12.32 -9.94 1.45
C GLU A 93 -13.48 -9.00 1.10
N VAL A 94 -14.40 -8.83 2.04
CA VAL A 94 -15.53 -7.90 1.90
C VAL A 94 -15.22 -6.64 2.69
N ARG A 95 -15.25 -5.49 2.02
CA ARG A 95 -15.00 -4.17 2.61
C ARG A 95 -16.29 -3.35 2.64
N VAL A 96 -16.65 -2.85 3.81
CA VAL A 96 -17.79 -1.94 3.96
C VAL A 96 -17.36 -0.74 4.80
N LYS A 97 -17.47 0.46 4.22
CA LYS A 97 -17.26 1.71 4.95
C LYS A 97 -18.55 2.19 5.60
N TYR A 98 -18.46 2.70 6.82
CA TYR A 98 -19.61 3.15 7.61
C TYR A 98 -19.22 4.26 8.59
N ALA A 99 -20.19 4.77 9.34
CA ALA A 99 -20.01 5.84 10.33
C ALA A 99 -19.34 7.09 9.72
N PHE A 100 -19.91 7.58 8.61
CA PHE A 100 -19.40 8.74 7.91
C PHE A 100 -19.60 10.03 8.72
N ASP A 101 -18.56 10.85 8.80
CA ASP A 101 -18.60 12.21 9.34
C ASP A 101 -18.07 13.22 8.32
N TRP A 102 -18.90 14.23 8.04
CA TRP A 102 -18.67 15.31 7.08
C TRP A 102 -18.50 16.68 7.77
N SER A 103 -18.20 16.68 9.07
CA SER A 103 -18.06 17.89 9.88
C SER A 103 -17.00 18.87 9.38
N LYS A 104 -15.98 18.37 8.67
CA LYS A 104 -14.89 19.15 8.09
C LYS A 104 -15.07 19.32 6.58
N GLU A 105 -15.11 20.56 6.13
CA GLU A 105 -15.20 20.89 4.70
C GLU A 105 -14.06 20.26 3.88
N GLY A 106 -14.38 19.64 2.75
CA GLY A 106 -13.40 19.02 1.85
C GLY A 106 -12.93 17.61 2.24
N THR A 107 -13.39 17.07 3.37
CA THR A 107 -13.00 15.75 3.86
C THR A 107 -14.20 14.92 4.30
N VAL A 108 -14.01 13.60 4.33
CA VAL A 108 -14.94 12.65 4.93
C VAL A 108 -14.17 11.71 5.85
N SER A 109 -14.67 11.55 7.06
CA SER A 109 -14.17 10.56 8.02
C SER A 109 -15.05 9.33 8.02
N TYR A 110 -14.48 8.13 8.14
CA TYR A 110 -15.21 6.86 8.13
C TYR A 110 -14.47 5.74 8.86
N LEU A 111 -15.21 4.69 9.21
CA LEU A 111 -14.68 3.39 9.62
C LEU A 111 -14.81 2.40 8.47
N GLN A 112 -13.89 1.45 8.35
CA GLN A 112 -13.93 0.41 7.32
C GLN A 112 -13.90 -0.97 7.96
N ASN A 113 -15.01 -1.69 7.86
CA ASN A 113 -15.09 -3.09 8.28
C ASN A 113 -14.49 -3.99 7.19
N LYS A 114 -13.63 -4.93 7.58
CA LYS A 114 -13.09 -5.99 6.73
C LYS A 114 -13.55 -7.36 7.22
N SER A 115 -14.16 -8.13 6.33
CA SER A 115 -14.57 -9.52 6.59
C SER A 115 -13.87 -10.48 5.63
N TYR A 116 -13.50 -11.66 6.11
CA TYR A 116 -12.77 -12.66 5.32
C TYR A 116 -13.55 -13.97 5.25
N ILE A 117 -13.87 -14.40 4.03
CA ILE A 117 -14.69 -15.60 3.77
C ILE A 117 -13.85 -16.59 2.97
N PHE A 118 -13.59 -17.78 3.54
CA PHE A 118 -12.80 -18.79 2.85
C PHE A 118 -13.49 -19.26 1.56
N SER A 119 -12.74 -19.29 0.45
CA SER A 119 -13.20 -19.78 -0.86
C SER A 119 -12.52 -21.12 -1.19
N PRO A 120 -13.22 -22.27 -1.01
CA PRO A 120 -12.66 -23.58 -1.35
C PRO A 120 -12.36 -23.74 -2.83
N GLU A 121 -13.14 -23.10 -3.70
CA GLU A 121 -13.01 -23.20 -5.16
C GLU A 121 -11.72 -22.54 -5.64
N LEU A 122 -11.44 -21.31 -5.16
CA LEU A 122 -10.23 -20.56 -5.50
C LEU A 122 -8.99 -21.03 -4.72
N SER A 123 -9.16 -21.95 -3.76
CA SER A 123 -8.05 -22.61 -3.04
C SER A 123 -7.68 -23.96 -3.67
N GLY A 124 -8.38 -24.38 -4.73
CA GLY A 124 -8.16 -25.68 -5.38
C GLY A 124 -8.38 -26.86 -4.42
N GLU A 125 -7.36 -27.70 -4.26
CA GLU A 125 -7.39 -28.85 -3.35
C GLU A 125 -7.13 -28.48 -1.88
N ARG A 126 -6.70 -27.24 -1.61
CA ARG A 126 -6.31 -26.80 -0.26
C ARG A 126 -7.52 -26.60 0.64
N ARG A 127 -7.37 -26.92 1.93
CA ARG A 127 -8.42 -26.79 2.95
C ARG A 127 -7.85 -26.17 4.22
N GLU A 128 -8.66 -25.42 4.96
CA GLU A 128 -8.25 -24.85 6.25
C GLU A 128 -7.79 -25.91 7.27
N SER A 129 -8.16 -27.18 7.07
CA SER A 129 -7.72 -28.32 7.87
C SER A 129 -6.30 -28.81 7.59
N ASP A 130 -5.66 -28.32 6.52
CA ASP A 130 -4.32 -28.74 6.11
C ASP A 130 -3.32 -28.41 7.24
N LEU A 131 -2.49 -29.38 7.60
CA LEU A 131 -1.55 -29.26 8.70
C LEU A 131 -0.22 -28.70 8.22
N ILE A 132 0.19 -27.56 8.78
CA ILE A 132 1.47 -26.92 8.50
C ILE A 132 2.33 -26.94 9.76
N THR A 133 3.61 -27.31 9.60
CA THR A 133 4.63 -27.12 10.63
C THR A 133 5.20 -25.71 10.46
N SER A 134 4.96 -24.84 11.43
CA SER A 134 5.41 -23.45 11.43
C SER A 134 6.14 -23.11 12.73
N ILE A 135 6.91 -22.03 12.71
CA ILE A 135 7.61 -21.52 13.89
C ILE A 135 6.60 -21.00 14.93
N ASN A 136 6.86 -21.28 16.21
CA ASN A 136 6.05 -20.81 17.31
C ASN A 136 6.31 -19.32 17.56
N VAL A 137 5.54 -18.48 16.86
CA VAL A 137 5.68 -17.02 16.88
C VAL A 137 5.62 -16.46 18.31
N LEU A 138 4.78 -17.01 19.19
CA LEU A 138 4.70 -16.56 20.58
C LEU A 138 5.99 -16.87 21.33
N MET A 139 6.47 -18.11 21.27
CA MET A 139 7.69 -18.53 21.97
C MET A 139 8.90 -17.66 21.55
N VAL A 140 9.05 -17.41 20.25
CA VAL A 140 10.12 -16.55 19.71
C VAL A 140 9.94 -15.09 20.15
N SER A 141 8.71 -14.58 20.12
CA SER A 141 8.41 -13.20 20.53
C SER A 141 8.71 -12.96 22.01
N LEU A 142 8.35 -13.90 22.88
CA LEU A 142 8.66 -13.84 24.31
C LEU A 142 10.16 -13.92 24.56
N ALA A 143 10.87 -14.82 23.88
CA ALA A 143 12.32 -14.91 24.00
C ALA A 143 13.03 -13.63 23.55
N ALA A 144 12.57 -13.01 22.45
CA ALA A 144 13.11 -11.75 21.95
C ALA A 144 12.93 -10.61 22.95
N GLN A 145 11.72 -10.43 23.48
CA GLN A 145 11.44 -9.39 24.47
C GLN A 145 12.17 -9.62 25.79
N ALA A 146 12.31 -10.88 26.21
CA ALA A 146 12.98 -11.23 27.44
C ALA A 146 14.52 -11.19 27.34
N SER A 147 15.09 -11.18 26.13
CA SER A 147 16.53 -11.36 25.90
C SER A 147 17.44 -10.35 26.60
N THR A 148 16.94 -9.16 26.92
CA THR A 148 17.66 -8.09 27.63
C THR A 148 17.31 -8.01 29.12
N LEU A 149 16.44 -8.89 29.61
CA LEU A 149 16.03 -8.93 31.01
C LEU A 149 17.07 -9.64 31.88
N HIS A 150 16.93 -9.48 33.20
CA HIS A 150 17.81 -10.12 34.19
C HIS A 150 17.81 -11.66 34.04
N PRO A 151 18.94 -12.36 34.25
CA PRO A 151 19.04 -13.82 34.05
C PRO A 151 17.99 -14.67 34.79
N VAL A 152 17.53 -14.22 35.95
CA VAL A 152 16.45 -14.88 36.71
C VAL A 152 15.13 -14.91 35.92
N LEU A 153 14.79 -13.81 35.23
CA LEU A 153 13.58 -13.74 34.40
C LEU A 153 13.68 -14.64 33.17
N LEU A 154 14.87 -14.76 32.59
CA LEU A 154 15.14 -15.74 31.51
C LEU A 154 14.96 -17.18 31.99
N LEU A 155 15.43 -17.50 33.20
CA LEU A 155 15.23 -18.83 33.80
C LEU A 155 13.73 -19.11 34.03
N LEU A 156 12.97 -18.15 34.55
CA LEU A 156 11.52 -18.31 34.75
C LEU A 156 10.80 -18.55 33.42
N LEU A 157 11.18 -17.84 32.36
CA LEU A 157 10.62 -18.04 31.02
C LEU A 157 10.94 -19.44 30.47
N GLU A 158 12.17 -19.92 30.64
CA GLU A 158 12.56 -21.27 30.22
C GLU A 158 11.78 -22.35 31.01
N LEU A 159 11.64 -22.20 32.34
CA LEU A 159 10.84 -23.09 33.17
C LEU A 159 9.37 -23.08 32.74
N ALA A 160 8.83 -21.94 32.31
CA ALA A 160 7.49 -21.84 31.75
C ALA A 160 7.40 -22.61 30.41
N PHE A 161 8.36 -22.45 29.50
CA PHE A 161 8.41 -23.24 28.27
C PHE A 161 8.42 -24.75 28.54
N LEU A 162 9.22 -25.21 29.51
CA LEU A 162 9.29 -26.61 29.90
C LEU A 162 7.98 -27.10 30.54
N ARG A 163 7.41 -26.33 31.48
CA ARG A 163 6.14 -26.66 32.16
C ARG A 163 5.00 -26.83 31.16
N PHE A 164 4.93 -25.96 30.16
CA PHE A 164 3.89 -26.00 29.13
C PHE A 164 4.25 -26.86 27.93
N SER A 165 5.43 -27.49 27.93
CA SER A 165 5.94 -28.31 26.83
C SER A 165 5.94 -27.56 25.49
N GLU A 166 6.26 -26.27 25.53
CA GLU A 166 6.33 -25.41 24.36
C GLU A 166 7.48 -25.84 23.44
N LYS A 167 7.18 -25.85 22.15
CA LYS A 167 8.14 -26.23 21.11
C LYS A 167 8.39 -25.05 20.19
N LEU A 168 9.64 -24.93 19.73
CA LEU A 168 10.03 -23.92 18.74
C LEU A 168 9.23 -24.04 17.44
N PHE A 169 8.86 -25.26 17.06
CA PHE A 169 8.00 -25.53 15.91
C PHE A 169 6.70 -26.20 16.36
N ILE A 170 5.60 -25.69 15.85
CA ILE A 170 4.25 -26.18 16.11
C ILE A 170 3.62 -26.69 14.82
N ARG A 171 2.76 -27.70 14.94
CA ARG A 171 2.01 -28.25 13.81
C ARG A 171 0.53 -28.04 14.03
N LYS A 172 -0.10 -27.22 13.19
CA LYS A 172 -1.50 -26.80 13.35
C LYS A 172 -2.23 -26.70 12.00
N PRO A 173 -3.57 -26.79 11.99
CA PRO A 173 -4.36 -26.48 10.82
C PRO A 173 -4.15 -25.04 10.35
N VAL A 174 -4.17 -24.79 9.03
CA VAL A 174 -4.02 -23.45 8.47
C VAL A 174 -5.09 -22.49 8.99
N GLY A 175 -6.35 -22.92 9.10
CA GLY A 175 -7.43 -22.09 9.64
C GLY A 175 -7.16 -21.63 11.07
N ASP A 176 -6.51 -22.46 11.89
CA ASP A 176 -6.15 -22.15 13.27
C ASP A 176 -4.95 -21.20 13.33
N LEU A 177 -3.97 -21.38 12.44
CA LEU A 177 -2.82 -20.47 12.32
C LEU A 177 -3.24 -19.07 11.85
N LEU A 178 -4.16 -18.98 10.90
CA LEU A 178 -4.59 -17.70 10.31
C LEU A 178 -5.65 -17.01 11.15
N PHE A 179 -6.86 -17.56 11.27
CA PHE A 179 -8.04 -16.81 11.75
C PHE A 179 -8.71 -17.38 13.01
N LYS A 180 -8.85 -18.72 13.13
CA LYS A 180 -9.64 -19.38 14.19
C LYS A 180 -8.95 -19.34 15.55
N GLY A 181 -7.62 -19.32 15.51
CA GLY A 181 -6.74 -19.37 16.66
C GLY A 181 -6.70 -20.74 17.32
N TYR A 182 -5.54 -21.08 17.89
CA TYR A 182 -5.35 -22.28 18.70
C TYR A 182 -5.07 -21.93 20.17
N PRO A 183 -5.49 -22.78 21.13
CA PRO A 183 -5.23 -22.54 22.54
C PRO A 183 -3.73 -22.41 22.85
N GLN A 184 -3.37 -21.45 23.70
CA GLN A 184 -2.00 -21.21 24.15
C GLN A 184 -1.94 -21.06 25.67
N PRO A 185 -1.86 -22.17 26.43
CA PRO A 185 -1.84 -22.14 27.89
C PRO A 185 -0.71 -21.29 28.49
N LEU A 186 0.46 -21.22 27.82
CA LEU A 186 1.57 -20.37 28.22
C LEU A 186 1.15 -18.89 28.29
N LEU A 187 0.33 -18.42 27.34
CA LEU A 187 -0.07 -17.02 27.25
C LEU A 187 -0.77 -16.55 28.53
N ALA A 188 -1.68 -17.37 29.07
CA ALA A 188 -2.39 -17.07 30.31
C ALA A 188 -1.47 -16.94 31.53
N GLU A 189 -0.38 -17.70 31.62
CA GLU A 189 0.58 -17.57 32.73
C GLU A 189 1.56 -16.42 32.52
N VAL A 190 2.09 -16.26 31.30
CA VAL A 190 3.00 -15.17 30.96
C VAL A 190 2.34 -13.81 31.17
N THR A 191 1.05 -13.67 30.84
CA THR A 191 0.30 -12.43 31.11
C THR A 191 0.20 -12.09 32.60
N LYS A 192 0.18 -13.11 33.47
CA LYS A 192 0.23 -12.86 34.93
C LYS A 192 1.60 -12.37 35.38
N ILE A 193 2.66 -12.82 34.71
CA ILE A 193 4.06 -12.57 35.12
C ILE A 193 4.57 -11.23 34.60
N PHE A 194 4.36 -10.97 33.30
CA PHE A 194 4.96 -9.84 32.59
C PHE A 194 3.95 -8.70 32.35
N GLY A 195 2.76 -8.78 32.95
CA GLY A 195 1.59 -8.02 32.49
C GLY A 195 1.15 -8.52 31.12
N ASP A 196 0.23 -7.84 30.43
CA ASP A 196 -0.01 -8.15 29.02
C ASP A 196 1.25 -7.78 28.22
N PRO A 197 2.11 -8.75 27.83
CA PRO A 197 3.38 -8.43 27.21
C PRO A 197 3.19 -7.79 25.82
N MET A 198 1.94 -7.72 25.33
CA MET A 198 1.60 -7.26 23.99
C MET A 198 0.52 -6.16 24.00
N GLY A 199 0.02 -5.74 25.17
CA GLY A 199 -0.89 -4.59 25.34
C GLY A 199 -2.29 -4.72 24.70
N ASN A 200 -2.81 -5.95 24.53
CA ASN A 200 -4.03 -6.28 23.78
C ASN A 200 -5.19 -6.87 24.62
N ASN A 201 -5.23 -6.63 25.93
CA ASN A 201 -6.21 -7.21 26.88
C ASN A 201 -6.33 -8.74 26.75
N GLY A 202 -5.21 -9.41 26.46
CA GLY A 202 -5.12 -10.86 26.32
C GLY A 202 -5.93 -11.48 25.17
N ARG A 203 -5.92 -10.85 24.00
CA ARG A 203 -6.20 -11.47 22.71
C ARG A 203 -4.95 -11.40 21.84
N PHE A 204 -4.57 -12.51 21.17
CA PHE A 204 -3.41 -12.53 20.28
C PHE A 204 -3.83 -12.71 18.82
N GLY A 205 -3.86 -11.59 18.10
CA GLY A 205 -3.70 -11.51 16.65
C GLY A 205 -2.48 -10.63 16.36
N ILE A 206 -1.64 -10.98 15.40
CA ILE A 206 -0.47 -10.16 15.03
C ILE A 206 -0.90 -8.75 14.60
N PHE A 207 -2.05 -8.63 13.95
CA PHE A 207 -2.64 -7.36 13.53
C PHE A 207 -3.75 -6.86 14.47
N TYR A 208 -3.93 -7.50 15.63
CA TYR A 208 -4.93 -7.06 16.62
C TYR A 208 -4.72 -5.62 17.11
N PRO A 209 -3.49 -5.08 17.30
CA PRO A 209 -3.29 -3.66 17.66
C PRO A 209 -3.81 -2.66 16.62
N LEU A 210 -4.00 -3.11 15.36
CA LEU A 210 -4.54 -2.32 14.26
C LEU A 210 -6.06 -2.41 14.20
N ALA A 211 -6.63 -3.57 14.53
CA ALA A 211 -8.06 -3.81 14.60
C ALA A 211 -8.70 -3.19 15.86
N SER A 212 -9.87 -2.56 15.74
CA SER A 212 -10.55 -1.94 16.88
C SER A 212 -11.55 -2.88 17.57
N HIS A 213 -11.36 -3.05 18.89
CA HIS A 213 -12.45 -3.08 19.87
C HIS A 213 -12.05 -2.07 20.94
N VAL A 214 -12.90 -1.06 21.15
CA VAL A 214 -12.77 0.02 22.14
C VAL A 214 -12.13 -0.46 23.43
N PHE A 215 -10.91 -0.03 23.75
CA PHE A 215 -10.40 0.29 25.10
C PHE A 215 -9.01 0.90 24.97
N GLN A 216 -8.96 2.23 24.83
CA GLN A 216 -7.72 3.00 24.94
C GLN A 216 -7.61 3.44 26.41
N GLY A 217 -6.74 2.78 27.17
CA GLY A 217 -6.50 3.07 28.59
C GLY A 217 -5.02 2.99 28.94
N ARG A 218 -4.42 4.17 29.17
CA ARG A 218 -3.14 4.43 29.87
C ARG A 218 -1.97 3.46 29.60
N GLN A 219 -1.19 3.78 28.56
CA GLN A 219 0.27 3.75 28.70
C GLN A 219 0.63 4.89 29.66
N ASP A 220 1.35 4.60 30.75
CA ASP A 220 2.17 5.53 31.57
C ASP A 220 2.38 4.93 32.98
N LEU A 221 3.03 3.76 33.15
CA LEU A 221 3.37 3.28 34.50
C LEU A 221 4.47 2.19 34.56
N ILE A 222 5.48 2.24 33.69
CA ILE A 222 6.71 1.43 33.89
C ILE A 222 7.94 2.27 33.51
N SER A 223 8.18 3.36 34.24
CA SER A 223 9.43 4.12 34.10
C SER A 223 9.63 5.01 35.32
N SER A 224 10.37 4.50 36.31
CA SER A 224 11.39 5.20 37.12
C SER A 224 11.52 4.66 38.54
N THR A 225 10.46 4.11 39.13
CA THR A 225 10.43 3.80 40.58
C THR A 225 10.91 2.39 40.92
N ILE A 226 10.64 1.42 40.04
CA ILE A 226 10.98 0.00 40.23
C ILE A 226 12.48 -0.24 39.96
N TRP A 227 13.08 0.50 39.02
CA TRP A 227 14.49 0.33 38.65
C TRP A 227 15.46 0.72 39.77
N THR A 228 15.19 1.80 40.49
CA THR A 228 16.04 2.24 41.61
C THR A 228 15.94 1.34 42.85
N GLN A 229 14.89 0.53 43.00
CA GLN A 229 14.78 -0.44 44.10
C GLN A 229 15.38 -1.80 43.75
N LEU A 230 15.39 -2.19 42.48
CA LEU A 230 16.03 -3.43 42.02
C LEU A 230 17.57 -3.34 42.05
N GLU A 231 18.14 -2.18 41.71
CA GLU A 231 19.61 -2.00 41.68
C GLU A 231 20.23 -2.01 43.09
N ALA A 232 19.47 -1.60 44.12
CA ALA A 232 19.94 -1.57 45.50
C ALA A 232 19.90 -2.94 46.22
N SER A 233 19.29 -3.97 45.61
CA SER A 233 19.03 -5.27 46.27
C SER A 233 19.85 -6.45 45.74
N LEU A 234 20.65 -6.28 44.68
CA LEU A 234 21.38 -7.37 44.04
C LEU A 234 22.86 -7.03 43.84
N ASP A 235 23.58 -6.87 44.96
CA ASP A 235 25.04 -6.89 45.01
C ASP A 235 25.53 -8.32 45.34
N LEU A 236 25.19 -9.28 44.47
CA LEU A 236 25.16 -10.70 44.83
C LEU A 236 25.87 -11.61 43.82
N PHE A 237 26.99 -11.19 43.24
CA PHE A 237 27.89 -12.12 42.51
C PHE A 237 29.38 -11.76 42.66
N GLU A 238 29.85 -11.66 43.91
CA GLU A 238 31.23 -12.02 44.24
C GLU A 238 31.22 -13.40 44.93
N THR A 239 31.25 -14.49 44.15
CA THR A 239 31.91 -15.78 44.48
C THR A 239 31.60 -16.85 43.41
N HIS A 240 32.61 -17.61 43.04
CA HIS A 240 32.73 -18.38 41.79
C HIS A 240 32.19 -19.82 41.78
N GLU A 241 31.27 -20.24 42.67
CA GLU A 241 30.89 -21.67 42.74
C GLU A 241 29.47 -22.02 42.23
N ALA A 242 28.61 -21.05 41.90
CA ALA A 242 27.27 -21.35 41.36
C ALA A 242 27.24 -21.56 39.83
N GLY A 243 28.32 -21.18 39.12
CA GLY A 243 28.41 -21.25 37.66
C GLY A 243 28.58 -22.66 37.11
N ASP A 244 29.13 -23.59 37.89
CA ASP A 244 29.54 -24.92 37.39
C ASP A 244 28.49 -26.02 37.60
N ILE A 245 27.46 -25.78 38.42
CA ILE A 245 26.46 -26.80 38.77
C ILE A 245 25.28 -26.80 37.77
N LEU A 246 25.06 -25.72 37.02
CA LEU A 246 23.87 -25.55 36.16
C LEU A 246 24.04 -26.07 34.72
N PHE A 247 25.23 -26.50 34.29
CA PHE A 247 25.52 -26.71 32.85
C PHE A 247 25.87 -28.12 32.39
N TYR A 248 25.70 -29.16 33.21
CA TYR A 248 25.82 -30.54 32.71
C TYR A 248 24.57 -31.37 32.99
N GLY A 249 23.90 -31.75 31.89
CA GLY A 249 22.55 -32.29 31.87
C GLY A 249 22.41 -33.73 32.37
N TYR A 250 21.16 -34.06 32.74
CA TYR A 250 20.62 -35.42 32.84
C TYR A 250 19.09 -35.39 32.68
N ASP A 251 18.55 -36.54 32.28
CA ASP A 251 17.14 -36.84 32.03
C ASP A 251 16.21 -36.43 33.20
N LEU A 252 15.09 -35.80 32.84
CA LEU A 252 14.10 -35.28 33.80
C LEU A 252 13.14 -36.39 34.28
N PRO A 253 13.09 -36.74 35.59
CA PRO A 253 11.97 -37.47 36.16
C PRO A 253 10.82 -36.52 36.52
N ALA A 254 9.63 -37.08 36.79
CA ALA A 254 8.43 -36.32 37.14
C ALA A 254 8.68 -35.34 38.30
N PHE A 255 8.54 -34.03 38.05
CA PHE A 255 8.88 -32.99 39.03
C PHE A 255 7.71 -32.63 39.94
N ASN A 256 7.87 -32.95 41.22
CA ASN A 256 7.43 -32.09 42.31
C ASN A 256 8.58 -31.10 42.59
N PHE A 257 8.29 -29.80 42.64
CA PHE A 257 9.32 -28.82 43.01
C PHE A 257 9.67 -28.96 44.49
N ASP A 258 10.96 -29.12 44.80
CA ASP A 258 11.51 -28.96 46.14
C ASP A 258 12.28 -27.64 46.18
N PHE A 259 11.78 -26.70 46.98
CA PHE A 259 12.31 -25.34 47.11
C PHE A 259 13.18 -25.16 48.37
N SER A 260 13.63 -26.26 48.98
CA SER A 260 14.41 -26.29 50.25
C SER A 260 15.76 -25.55 50.25
N GLY A 261 16.13 -24.84 49.18
CA GLY A 261 17.35 -24.03 49.09
C GLY A 261 17.13 -22.53 48.84
N LEU A 262 15.88 -22.05 48.71
CA LEU A 262 15.58 -20.66 48.33
C LEU A 262 15.50 -19.68 49.51
N GLY A 263 15.41 -20.15 50.76
CA GLY A 263 15.33 -19.27 51.94
C GLY A 263 16.62 -18.50 52.23
N ASN A 264 17.77 -18.93 51.69
CA ASN A 264 19.03 -18.19 51.73
C ASN A 264 19.14 -17.08 50.67
N LEU A 265 18.27 -17.07 49.65
CA LEU A 265 18.30 -16.14 48.51
C LEU A 265 17.24 -15.02 48.63
N VAL A 266 16.18 -15.23 49.41
CA VAL A 266 15.06 -14.28 49.56
C VAL A 266 14.66 -14.21 51.05
N PRO A 267 15.06 -13.15 51.77
CA PRO A 267 14.74 -13.03 53.20
C PRO A 267 13.27 -12.67 53.40
N LYS A 268 12.41 -13.71 53.44
CA LYS A 268 11.00 -13.76 53.93
C LYS A 268 10.27 -15.09 53.66
N LEU A 269 10.89 -16.05 52.96
CA LEU A 269 10.30 -17.37 52.71
C LEU A 269 10.54 -18.30 53.91
N ASP A 270 9.46 -18.77 54.55
CA ASP A 270 9.52 -19.76 55.64
C ASP A 270 9.76 -21.16 55.05
N GLU A 271 10.90 -21.76 55.38
CA GLU A 271 11.40 -23.01 54.80
C GLU A 271 10.65 -24.27 55.28
N THR A 272 9.68 -24.14 56.19
CA THR A 272 9.06 -25.30 56.86
C THR A 272 7.73 -25.78 56.28
N GLU A 273 7.11 -25.01 55.38
CA GLU A 273 5.87 -25.42 54.70
C GLU A 273 6.17 -25.77 53.23
N GLY A 274 5.99 -27.04 52.89
CA GLY A 274 6.02 -27.49 51.50
C GLY A 274 5.04 -26.66 50.67
N TRP A 275 5.57 -25.97 49.66
CA TRP A 275 4.82 -24.93 48.97
C TRP A 275 3.85 -25.54 47.95
N SER A 276 2.54 -25.37 48.17
CA SER A 276 1.50 -25.71 47.19
C SER A 276 0.86 -24.43 46.67
N GLY A 277 1.35 -23.93 45.52
CA GLY A 277 0.84 -22.70 44.91
C GLY A 277 1.15 -22.62 43.41
N THR A 278 0.61 -21.61 42.76
CA THR A 278 0.82 -21.24 41.36
C THR A 278 1.94 -20.23 41.23
N LEU A 279 2.62 -20.12 40.08
CA LEU A 279 3.71 -19.14 39.90
C LEU A 279 3.31 -17.70 40.29
N ALA A 280 2.03 -17.36 40.21
CA ALA A 280 1.45 -16.10 40.70
C ALA A 280 1.60 -15.89 42.22
N ASP A 281 1.49 -16.94 43.04
CA ASP A 281 1.60 -16.85 44.49
C ASP A 281 3.06 -16.57 44.94
N ILE A 282 4.06 -17.04 44.17
CA ILE A 282 5.48 -16.69 44.37
C ILE A 282 5.67 -15.20 44.09
N MET A 283 5.01 -14.68 43.05
CA MET A 283 5.15 -13.30 42.61
C MET A 283 4.41 -12.30 43.53
N ASP A 284 3.25 -12.66 44.06
CA ASP A 284 2.54 -11.84 45.05
C ASP A 284 3.37 -11.68 46.34
N GLN A 285 4.03 -12.76 46.79
CA GLN A 285 4.99 -12.71 47.91
C GLN A 285 6.25 -11.89 47.62
N MET A 286 6.65 -11.76 46.35
CA MET A 286 7.75 -10.89 45.91
C MET A 286 7.31 -9.44 45.66
N GLY A 287 6.05 -9.08 45.91
CA GLY A 287 5.55 -7.69 45.86
C GLY A 287 5.02 -7.24 44.50
N PHE A 288 4.73 -8.16 43.57
CA PHE A 288 4.15 -7.85 42.26
C PHE A 288 2.60 -7.81 42.35
N GLN A 289 2.02 -6.75 42.92
CA GLN A 289 0.60 -6.70 43.30
C GLN A 289 -0.40 -6.18 42.24
N ASP A 290 0.05 -5.78 41.05
CA ASP A 290 -0.84 -5.25 40.00
C ASP A 290 -0.89 -6.20 38.79
N ILE A 291 -1.69 -7.27 38.90
CA ILE A 291 -1.93 -8.23 37.81
C ILE A 291 -3.14 -7.74 36.97
N PRO A 292 -2.97 -7.40 35.68
CA PRO A 292 -4.09 -7.04 34.81
C PRO A 292 -5.06 -8.21 34.60
N GLN A 293 -6.34 -7.89 34.40
CA GLN A 293 -7.39 -8.91 34.21
C GLN A 293 -7.12 -9.85 33.02
N VAL A 294 -7.34 -11.13 33.33
CA VAL A 294 -7.56 -12.34 32.51
C VAL A 294 -7.65 -12.15 30.98
N VAL A 295 -6.76 -12.86 30.30
CA VAL A 295 -6.76 -13.15 28.86
C VAL A 295 -8.10 -13.75 28.42
N LEU A 296 -8.93 -12.96 27.73
CA LEU A 296 -10.34 -13.30 27.48
C LEU A 296 -10.55 -14.51 26.56
N ASP A 297 -9.59 -14.87 25.70
CA ASP A 297 -9.78 -15.97 24.73
C ASP A 297 -8.69 -17.05 24.71
N ASN A 298 -7.56 -16.87 25.41
CA ASN A 298 -6.40 -17.80 25.49
C ASN A 298 -6.01 -18.48 24.17
N LYS A 299 -6.20 -17.77 23.04
CA LYS A 299 -6.01 -18.25 21.67
C LYS A 299 -5.00 -17.39 20.93
N LEU A 300 -4.31 -18.02 19.99
CA LEU A 300 -3.23 -17.45 19.20
C LEU A 300 -3.50 -17.68 17.72
N ALA A 301 -3.55 -16.63 16.90
CA ALA A 301 -3.53 -16.71 15.43
C ALA A 301 -2.81 -15.48 14.84
N LEU A 302 -2.42 -15.53 13.57
CA LEU A 302 -1.80 -14.38 12.90
C LEU A 302 -2.83 -13.25 12.68
N LEU A 303 -4.07 -13.59 12.33
CA LEU A 303 -5.16 -12.65 12.03
C LEU A 303 -6.34 -12.83 13.00
N LEU A 304 -6.06 -13.26 14.24
CA LEU A 304 -7.11 -13.43 15.25
C LEU A 304 -7.81 -12.10 15.50
N GLY A 305 -9.14 -12.12 15.49
CA GLY A 305 -9.95 -10.94 15.80
C GLY A 305 -9.89 -9.84 14.74
N VAL A 306 -9.32 -10.09 13.55
CA VAL A 306 -9.34 -9.13 12.43
C VAL A 306 -10.63 -9.26 11.61
N ASN A 307 -11.30 -10.41 11.68
CA ASN A 307 -12.52 -10.67 10.93
C ASN A 307 -13.72 -9.91 11.51
N ASN A 308 -14.44 -9.16 10.66
CA ASN A 308 -15.54 -8.28 11.03
C ASN A 308 -15.13 -7.13 11.97
N THR A 309 -13.90 -6.65 11.81
CA THR A 309 -13.39 -5.49 12.58
C THR A 309 -12.95 -4.38 11.64
N ASP A 310 -12.84 -3.18 12.21
CA ASP A 310 -12.34 -2.02 11.51
C ASP A 310 -10.91 -1.65 11.92
N ASP A 311 -10.22 -1.01 10.98
CA ASP A 311 -8.84 -0.54 11.09
C ASP A 311 -8.79 0.94 11.53
N LYS A 312 -9.67 1.32 12.46
CA LYS A 312 -9.83 2.68 13.02
C LYS A 312 -10.34 3.70 12.00
N VAL A 313 -10.51 4.95 12.47
CA VAL A 313 -11.12 6.04 11.69
C VAL A 313 -10.12 6.59 10.67
N TYR A 314 -10.50 6.60 9.39
CA TYR A 314 -9.78 7.27 8.31
C TYR A 314 -10.46 8.60 7.99
N GLU A 315 -9.68 9.66 7.78
CA GLU A 315 -10.15 10.93 7.22
C GLU A 315 -9.49 11.15 5.86
N VAL A 316 -10.29 11.27 4.79
CA VAL A 316 -9.78 11.41 3.41
C VAL A 316 -10.36 12.63 2.72
N LYS A 317 -9.62 13.16 1.73
CA LYS A 317 -10.07 14.25 0.85
C LYS A 317 -11.14 13.77 -0.14
N THR A 318 -12.25 14.48 -0.21
CA THR A 318 -13.42 14.12 -1.04
C THR A 318 -13.30 14.59 -2.49
N GLY A 319 -12.38 15.53 -2.75
CA GLY A 319 -12.20 16.18 -4.04
C GLY A 319 -13.07 17.44 -4.24
N SER A 320 -13.88 17.84 -3.26
CA SER A 320 -14.76 19.01 -3.40
C SER A 320 -14.01 20.35 -3.47
N ASP A 321 -12.82 20.41 -2.87
CA ASP A 321 -11.88 21.55 -2.91
C ASP A 321 -10.86 21.46 -4.06
N GLY A 322 -10.92 20.38 -4.85
CA GLY A 322 -10.04 20.11 -5.98
C GLY A 322 -9.57 18.67 -6.03
N MET A 323 -9.24 18.20 -7.23
CA MET A 323 -8.87 16.80 -7.45
C MET A 323 -7.39 16.48 -7.23
N GLY A 324 -6.56 17.47 -6.91
CA GLY A 324 -5.11 17.26 -6.73
C GLY A 324 -4.76 16.34 -5.56
N ASP A 325 -5.57 16.39 -4.49
CA ASP A 325 -5.42 15.57 -3.28
C ASP A 325 -6.55 14.56 -3.12
N PHE A 326 -7.31 14.28 -4.18
CA PHE A 326 -8.44 13.35 -4.11
C PHE A 326 -8.04 12.01 -3.50
N MET A 327 -8.85 11.51 -2.55
CA MET A 327 -8.62 10.27 -1.78
C MET A 327 -7.37 10.26 -0.88
N ASN A 328 -6.56 11.33 -0.85
CA ASN A 328 -5.41 11.39 0.06
C ASN A 328 -5.88 11.37 1.51
N ILE A 329 -5.23 10.52 2.31
CA ILE A 329 -5.50 10.36 3.74
C ILE A 329 -4.92 11.57 4.46
N GLN A 330 -5.78 12.28 5.19
CA GLN A 330 -5.42 13.45 6.00
C GLN A 330 -5.09 13.07 7.43
N SER A 331 -5.81 12.09 7.98
CA SER A 331 -5.51 11.52 9.29
C SER A 331 -5.98 10.08 9.41
N TRP A 332 -5.29 9.34 10.27
CA TRP A 332 -5.68 8.00 10.71
C TRP A 332 -5.79 8.01 12.24
N ASN A 333 -6.92 7.55 12.75
CA ASN A 333 -7.28 7.57 14.16
C ASN A 333 -7.09 8.95 14.83
N GLY A 334 -7.49 10.02 14.13
CA GLY A 334 -7.39 11.41 14.61
C GLY A 334 -5.99 12.02 14.55
N SER A 335 -4.98 11.30 14.03
CA SER A 335 -3.61 11.80 13.88
C SER A 335 -3.21 11.92 12.41
N SER A 336 -2.61 13.05 12.03
CA SER A 336 -2.05 13.26 10.68
C SER A 336 -0.65 12.67 10.49
N THR A 337 -0.02 12.20 11.57
CA THR A 337 1.26 11.49 11.53
C THR A 337 1.23 10.24 12.38
N LEU A 338 2.06 9.26 12.03
CA LEU A 338 2.36 8.11 12.85
C LEU A 338 3.26 8.51 14.03
N HIS A 339 3.46 7.58 14.96
CA HIS A 339 4.33 7.78 16.13
C HIS A 339 5.30 6.61 16.37
N TYR A 340 5.36 5.68 15.42
CA TYR A 340 6.13 4.43 15.52
C TYR A 340 7.63 4.67 15.34
N TRP A 341 8.01 5.47 14.34
CA TRP A 341 9.40 5.64 13.92
C TRP A 341 10.10 6.71 14.78
N LYS A 342 11.33 6.46 15.22
CA LYS A 342 12.05 7.30 16.20
C LYS A 342 13.44 7.71 15.70
N GLY A 343 13.97 8.78 16.31
CA GLY A 343 15.30 9.34 16.06
C GLY A 343 15.38 10.30 14.87
N GLU A 344 16.58 10.54 14.34
CA GLU A 344 16.78 11.41 13.17
C GLU A 344 15.96 10.92 11.96
N GLY A 345 15.33 11.85 11.24
CA GLY A 345 14.44 11.55 10.13
C GLY A 345 13.01 11.10 10.51
N ALA A 346 12.71 10.93 11.81
CA ALA A 346 11.41 10.41 12.25
C ALA A 346 10.19 11.23 11.76
N GLN A 347 10.34 12.54 11.57
CA GLN A 347 9.25 13.37 11.03
C GLN A 347 8.82 12.90 9.64
N TYR A 348 9.78 12.63 8.75
CA TYR A 348 9.53 12.13 7.40
C TYR A 348 8.88 10.73 7.45
N CYS A 349 9.40 9.87 8.31
CA CYS A 349 9.07 8.44 8.30
C CYS A 349 7.71 8.14 8.93
N ASN A 350 7.23 9.06 9.76
CA ASN A 350 5.89 9.06 10.33
C ASN A 350 4.86 9.80 9.47
N MET A 351 5.21 10.32 8.29
CA MET A 351 4.21 10.95 7.41
C MET A 351 3.22 9.91 6.88
N ILE A 352 1.93 10.21 6.98
CA ILE A 352 0.86 9.50 6.29
C ILE A 352 0.67 10.19 4.94
N ASN A 353 1.08 9.53 3.86
CA ASN A 353 1.07 10.12 2.52
C ASN A 353 0.33 9.22 1.53
N GLY A 354 -0.51 9.84 0.69
CA GLY A 354 -1.20 9.17 -0.40
C GLY A 354 -2.54 8.58 0.01
N THR A 355 -3.00 7.60 -0.78
CA THR A 355 -4.33 6.98 -0.64
C THR A 355 -4.20 5.59 -0.02
N ASP A 356 -5.31 4.87 0.10
CA ASP A 356 -5.34 3.45 0.50
C ASP A 356 -4.97 2.49 -0.66
N GLY A 357 -4.71 3.02 -1.85
CA GLY A 357 -4.36 2.28 -3.05
C GLY A 357 -5.53 1.85 -3.93
N SER A 358 -6.79 2.10 -3.54
CA SER A 358 -7.94 1.75 -4.40
C SER A 358 -8.14 2.75 -5.53
N GLN A 359 -7.83 4.02 -5.28
CA GLN A 359 -7.99 5.10 -6.22
C GLN A 359 -6.95 6.20 -5.92
N TYR A 360 -6.56 6.92 -6.97
CA TYR A 360 -5.56 7.99 -6.93
C TYR A 360 -6.12 9.28 -7.52
N PRO A 361 -5.46 10.43 -7.29
CA PRO A 361 -5.77 11.65 -8.01
C PRO A 361 -5.81 11.45 -9.54
N PRO A 362 -6.81 12.03 -10.25
CA PRO A 362 -6.93 11.90 -11.69
C PRO A 362 -5.82 12.65 -12.44
N ARG A 363 -5.69 12.38 -13.75
CA ARG A 363 -4.70 13.00 -14.67
C ARG A 363 -3.25 12.61 -14.36
N LEU A 364 -3.02 11.33 -14.13
CA LEU A 364 -1.70 10.75 -13.96
C LEU A 364 -0.87 10.85 -15.24
N THR A 365 0.43 11.04 -15.03
CA THR A 365 1.47 11.03 -16.06
C THR A 365 2.49 9.94 -15.75
N ARG A 366 3.36 9.61 -16.70
CA ARG A 366 4.44 8.63 -16.46
C ARG A 366 5.43 9.08 -15.38
N ASP A 367 5.52 10.38 -15.12
CA ASP A 367 6.38 10.94 -14.06
C ASP A 367 5.67 11.05 -12.69
N SER A 368 4.37 10.74 -12.64
CA SER A 368 3.60 10.79 -11.40
C SER A 368 4.10 9.71 -10.42
N VAL A 369 4.35 10.08 -9.17
CA VAL A 369 4.70 9.15 -8.09
C VAL A 369 3.45 8.88 -7.25
N LEU A 370 3.01 7.63 -7.23
CA LEU A 370 1.85 7.22 -6.43
C LEU A 370 2.30 6.90 -5.02
N ARG A 371 1.53 7.33 -4.02
CA ARG A 371 1.82 7.03 -2.60
C ARG A 371 0.66 6.24 -2.01
N ILE A 372 1.01 5.28 -1.17
CA ILE A 372 0.04 4.38 -0.52
C ILE A 372 0.34 4.31 0.98
N TYR A 373 -0.71 4.39 1.78
CA TYR A 373 -0.67 4.07 3.19
C TYR A 373 -1.77 3.06 3.51
N THR A 374 -1.38 1.95 4.13
CA THR A 374 -2.30 1.00 4.76
C THR A 374 -1.71 0.67 6.13
N SER A 375 -2.55 0.51 7.16
CA SER A 375 -2.06 0.29 8.52
C SER A 375 -1.15 -0.94 8.65
N GLU A 376 -1.38 -1.99 7.84
CA GLU A 376 -0.60 -3.23 7.90
C GLU A 376 0.87 -3.04 7.50
N LEU A 377 1.19 -1.97 6.77
CA LEU A 377 2.56 -1.63 6.37
C LEU A 377 3.30 -0.79 7.43
N CYS A 378 2.56 -0.22 8.40
CA CYS A 378 3.09 0.68 9.44
C CYS A 378 3.86 1.92 8.93
N ARG A 379 3.85 2.19 7.63
CA ARG A 379 4.45 3.36 6.98
C ARG A 379 3.81 3.62 5.62
N SER A 380 4.00 4.83 5.12
CA SER A 380 3.68 5.15 3.72
C SER A 380 4.78 4.60 2.78
N LEU A 381 4.36 4.06 1.64
CA LEU A 381 5.24 3.64 0.54
C LEU A 381 4.92 4.45 -0.73
N TYR A 382 5.81 4.39 -1.71
CA TYR A 382 5.57 4.99 -3.02
C TYR A 382 5.81 4.00 -4.15
N LEU A 383 5.15 4.23 -5.28
CA LEU A 383 5.25 3.46 -6.50
C LEU A 383 5.62 4.37 -7.67
N THR A 384 6.40 3.85 -8.59
CA THR A 384 6.86 4.54 -9.80
C THR A 384 6.38 3.80 -11.05
N TYR A 385 6.25 4.54 -12.14
CA TYR A 385 5.81 4.02 -13.42
C TYR A 385 6.80 2.98 -13.96
N GLU A 386 6.29 1.84 -14.41
CA GLU A 386 7.06 0.82 -15.13
C GLU A 386 6.79 0.86 -16.64
N LYS A 387 5.52 0.74 -17.04
CA LYS A 387 5.12 0.58 -18.46
C LYS A 387 3.65 0.85 -18.73
N ASP A 388 3.33 1.05 -20.00
CA ASP A 388 1.96 1.12 -20.52
C ASP A 388 1.41 -0.29 -20.77
N LEU A 389 0.13 -0.50 -20.45
CA LEU A 389 -0.60 -1.74 -20.66
C LEU A 389 -2.04 -1.47 -21.12
N TYR A 390 -2.76 -2.53 -21.49
CA TYR A 390 -4.18 -2.50 -21.77
C TYR A 390 -4.91 -3.50 -20.89
N HIS A 391 -5.88 -3.02 -20.11
CA HIS A 391 -6.78 -3.83 -19.30
C HIS A 391 -8.15 -3.88 -19.97
N HIS A 392 -8.55 -5.02 -20.53
CA HIS A 392 -9.79 -5.15 -21.31
C HIS A 392 -9.99 -4.05 -22.38
N GLY A 393 -8.89 -3.62 -23.03
CA GLY A 393 -8.90 -2.57 -24.06
C GLY A 393 -8.90 -1.13 -23.54
N ILE A 394 -8.75 -0.93 -22.23
CA ILE A 394 -8.57 0.38 -21.59
C ILE A 394 -7.07 0.60 -21.36
N PRO A 395 -6.49 1.74 -21.80
CA PRO A 395 -5.09 2.04 -21.53
C PRO A 395 -4.87 2.30 -20.04
N VAL A 396 -3.88 1.63 -19.45
CA VAL A 396 -3.51 1.75 -18.04
C VAL A 396 -1.99 1.89 -17.90
N TYR A 397 -1.55 2.49 -16.80
CA TYR A 397 -0.14 2.58 -16.42
C TYR A 397 0.14 1.59 -15.29
N ARG A 398 1.18 0.75 -15.46
CA ARG A 398 1.68 -0.10 -14.40
C ARG A 398 2.61 0.67 -13.48
N TYR A 399 2.31 0.65 -12.19
CA TYR A 399 3.13 1.18 -11.11
C TYR A 399 3.63 0.03 -10.21
N VAL A 400 4.90 0.12 -9.82
CA VAL A 400 5.57 -0.84 -8.94
C VAL A 400 6.35 -0.11 -7.84
N PRO A 401 6.48 -0.67 -6.63
CA PRO A 401 7.38 -0.11 -5.64
C PRO A 401 8.82 -0.32 -6.12
N PRO A 402 9.63 0.74 -6.28
CA PRO A 402 11.01 0.57 -6.67
C PRO A 402 11.84 0.05 -5.51
N ARG A 403 13.01 -0.53 -5.83
CA ARG A 403 13.89 -1.18 -4.86
C ARG A 403 14.30 -0.26 -3.71
N GLU A 404 14.46 1.04 -3.99
CA GLU A 404 14.88 2.05 -3.00
C GLU A 404 13.92 2.17 -1.79
N VAL A 405 12.65 1.79 -1.94
CA VAL A 405 11.63 1.89 -0.88
C VAL A 405 11.97 1.04 0.35
N LEU A 406 12.56 -0.13 0.15
CA LEU A 406 12.99 -1.06 1.20
C LEU A 406 14.50 -1.31 1.16
N GLU A 407 15.26 -0.46 0.46
CA GLU A 407 16.71 -0.61 0.35
C GLU A 407 17.40 -0.35 1.69
N ASP A 408 18.55 -0.99 1.87
CA ASP A 408 19.39 -0.85 3.05
C ASP A 408 19.69 0.63 3.33
N PRO A 409 19.55 1.10 4.59
CA PRO A 409 19.93 2.45 5.00
C PRO A 409 21.36 2.85 4.62
N GLU A 410 22.31 1.92 4.53
CA GLU A 410 23.68 2.20 4.06
C GLU A 410 23.74 2.68 2.61
N VAL A 411 22.78 2.24 1.78
CA VAL A 411 22.67 2.61 0.36
C VAL A 411 21.67 3.76 0.16
N ASN A 412 20.53 3.70 0.85
CA ASN A 412 19.52 4.74 0.86
C ASN A 412 19.32 5.31 2.27
N HIS A 413 20.08 6.36 2.61
CA HIS A 413 20.03 7.00 3.93
C HIS A 413 18.63 7.54 4.33
N ASP A 414 17.72 7.78 3.38
CA ASP A 414 16.34 8.18 3.70
C ASP A 414 15.61 7.09 4.51
N ASN A 415 16.06 5.83 4.42
CA ASN A 415 15.49 4.71 5.16
C ASN A 415 16.04 4.56 6.60
N LEU A 416 17.03 5.36 7.01
CA LEU A 416 17.68 5.22 8.33
C LEU A 416 16.71 5.34 9.51
N CYS A 417 15.71 6.19 9.39
CA CYS A 417 14.66 6.37 10.39
C CYS A 417 13.78 5.12 10.61
N TYR A 418 13.74 4.18 9.66
CA TYR A 418 13.01 2.92 9.76
C TYR A 418 13.84 1.82 10.42
N CYS A 419 15.14 2.07 10.65
CA CYS A 419 16.02 1.19 11.37
C CYS A 419 15.88 1.40 12.89
N VAL A 420 14.88 0.72 13.47
CA VAL A 420 14.55 0.76 14.90
C VAL A 420 14.11 -0.64 15.38
N PRO A 421 14.33 -0.99 16.66
CA PRO A 421 14.90 -0.16 17.73
C PRO A 421 16.42 -0.05 17.73
N ASP A 422 17.12 -0.97 17.06
CA ASP A 422 18.59 -0.99 16.98
C ASP A 422 19.02 -0.27 15.69
N ARG A 423 19.62 0.91 15.84
CA ARG A 423 20.10 1.74 14.73
C ARG A 423 21.46 1.30 14.19
N ASP A 424 22.21 0.56 14.99
CA ASP A 424 23.55 0.10 14.64
C ASP A 424 23.50 -1.23 13.87
N HIS A 425 22.37 -1.96 13.97
CA HIS A 425 22.16 -3.25 13.30
C HIS A 425 20.81 -3.30 12.57
N CYS A 426 20.75 -2.66 11.40
CA CYS A 426 19.59 -2.72 10.52
C CYS A 426 19.40 -4.12 9.90
N LEU A 427 18.16 -4.48 9.54
CA LEU A 427 17.84 -5.80 8.99
C LEU A 427 18.45 -6.06 7.61
N GLY A 428 18.78 -5.01 6.86
CA GLY A 428 19.27 -5.08 5.49
C GLY A 428 18.20 -4.79 4.43
N ALA A 429 18.58 -4.89 3.16
CA ALA A 429 17.72 -4.62 2.02
C ALA A 429 16.48 -5.55 1.94
N GLY A 430 15.35 -4.99 1.52
CA GLY A 430 14.09 -5.68 1.26
C GLY A 430 13.28 -6.03 2.52
N MET A 431 13.66 -5.50 3.68
CA MET A 431 13.06 -5.84 4.97
C MET A 431 12.70 -4.61 5.80
N LEU A 432 11.63 -4.72 6.61
CA LEU A 432 11.16 -3.68 7.50
C LEU A 432 10.72 -4.28 8.84
N SER A 433 11.24 -3.77 9.94
CA SER A 433 10.81 -4.16 11.28
C SER A 433 9.39 -3.64 11.56
N LEU A 434 8.48 -4.53 11.93
CA LEU A 434 7.12 -4.19 12.38
C LEU A 434 7.04 -4.05 13.91
N GLN A 435 8.14 -4.28 14.63
CA GLN A 435 8.18 -4.14 16.08
C GLN A 435 7.73 -2.77 16.61
N PRO A 436 8.07 -1.62 15.98
CA PRO A 436 7.66 -0.31 16.48
C PRO A 436 6.14 -0.09 16.47
N CYS A 437 5.39 -0.75 15.59
CA CYS A 437 3.94 -0.59 15.48
C CYS A 437 3.15 -1.74 16.12
N LEU A 438 3.65 -2.98 16.03
CA LEU A 438 2.96 -4.17 16.55
C LEU A 438 3.44 -4.60 17.94
N GLY A 439 4.59 -4.10 18.41
CA GLY A 439 5.24 -4.55 19.64
C GLY A 439 5.88 -5.94 19.55
N LEU A 440 5.78 -6.62 18.40
CA LEU A 440 6.31 -7.96 18.16
C LEU A 440 7.53 -7.91 17.25
N PRO A 441 8.53 -8.79 17.42
CA PRO A 441 9.73 -8.82 16.59
C PRO A 441 9.44 -9.39 15.20
N LEU A 442 8.45 -8.87 14.47
CA LEU A 442 8.09 -9.33 13.15
C LEU A 442 8.77 -8.47 12.09
N VAL A 443 9.07 -9.09 10.97
CA VAL A 443 9.75 -8.45 9.84
C VAL A 443 8.87 -8.62 8.60
N LEU A 444 8.48 -7.48 8.03
CA LEU A 444 7.87 -7.42 6.72
C LEU A 444 8.96 -7.54 5.64
N SER A 445 8.70 -8.32 4.61
CA SER A 445 9.49 -8.31 3.38
C SER A 445 8.59 -8.47 2.15
N THR A 446 9.18 -8.46 0.97
CA THR A 446 8.54 -9.00 -0.24
C THR A 446 8.52 -10.54 -0.20
N PRO A 447 7.62 -11.20 -0.96
CA PRO A 447 7.60 -12.66 -1.05
C PRO A 447 8.93 -13.25 -1.55
N HIS A 448 9.36 -14.32 -0.89
CA HIS A 448 10.63 -15.01 -1.10
C HIS A 448 11.86 -14.09 -1.02
N PHE A 449 11.75 -12.95 -0.33
CA PHE A 449 12.76 -11.89 -0.28
C PHE A 449 13.14 -11.34 -1.67
N TYR A 450 12.17 -11.22 -2.58
CA TYR A 450 12.38 -10.52 -3.87
C TYR A 450 12.90 -9.09 -3.67
N GLN A 451 14.00 -8.71 -4.33
CA GLN A 451 14.73 -7.44 -4.08
C GLN A 451 15.39 -7.32 -2.69
N GLY A 452 15.40 -8.37 -1.88
CA GLY A 452 16.09 -8.40 -0.58
C GLY A 452 17.56 -8.81 -0.65
N ASP A 453 18.20 -8.88 0.52
CA ASP A 453 19.61 -9.29 0.64
C ASP A 453 19.83 -10.77 0.28
N GLU A 454 20.72 -11.02 -0.69
CA GLU A 454 21.13 -12.36 -1.11
C GLU A 454 21.78 -13.17 0.02
N LYS A 455 22.44 -12.50 0.98
CA LYS A 455 23.05 -13.17 2.15
C LYS A 455 21.98 -13.78 3.05
N GLU A 456 20.86 -13.09 3.24
CA GLU A 456 19.75 -13.60 4.05
C GLU A 456 19.05 -14.75 3.33
N LEU A 457 18.81 -14.60 2.03
CA LEU A 457 18.27 -15.66 1.18
C LEU A 457 19.14 -16.93 1.20
N ALA A 458 20.47 -16.78 1.17
CA ALA A 458 21.42 -17.88 1.20
C ALA A 458 21.38 -18.71 2.50
N LYS A 459 20.77 -18.20 3.58
CA LYS A 459 20.55 -18.93 4.85
C LYS A 459 19.31 -19.83 4.83
N LEU A 460 18.51 -19.81 3.76
CA LEU A 460 17.27 -20.58 3.64
C LEU A 460 17.31 -21.52 2.43
N VAL A 461 16.55 -22.62 2.48
CA VAL A 461 16.34 -23.55 1.36
C VAL A 461 14.86 -23.59 1.02
N GLY A 462 14.52 -23.57 -0.27
CA GLY A 462 13.13 -23.64 -0.75
C GLY A 462 12.53 -22.30 -1.15
N LEU A 463 13.29 -21.20 -1.06
CA LEU A 463 12.86 -19.89 -1.56
C LEU A 463 13.34 -19.66 -3.00
N ASN A 464 12.48 -19.07 -3.84
CA ASN A 464 12.77 -18.80 -5.25
C ASN A 464 12.21 -17.42 -5.67
N PRO A 465 12.91 -16.31 -5.37
CA PRO A 465 12.40 -14.98 -5.69
C PRO A 465 12.31 -14.75 -7.20
N THR A 466 11.10 -14.48 -7.71
CA THR A 466 10.88 -14.08 -9.11
C THR A 466 10.07 -12.80 -9.19
N LYS A 467 10.42 -11.92 -10.15
CA LYS A 467 9.71 -10.66 -10.36
C LYS A 467 8.24 -10.88 -10.71
N SER A 468 7.95 -11.80 -11.63
CA SER A 468 6.58 -12.05 -12.11
C SER A 468 5.61 -12.51 -11.03
N GLU A 469 6.10 -13.27 -10.04
CA GLU A 469 5.23 -13.83 -9.00
C GLU A 469 5.22 -12.95 -7.74
N HIS A 470 6.33 -12.31 -7.39
CA HIS A 470 6.51 -11.70 -6.07
C HIS A 470 6.50 -10.17 -6.07
N GLU A 471 6.49 -9.53 -7.23
CA GLU A 471 6.36 -8.07 -7.30
C GLU A 471 4.93 -7.61 -6.97
N THR A 472 4.84 -6.56 -6.16
CA THR A 472 3.61 -5.80 -5.95
C THR A 472 3.37 -4.90 -7.15
N THR A 473 2.15 -4.91 -7.69
CA THR A 473 1.82 -4.17 -8.91
C THR A 473 0.45 -3.50 -8.78
N ILE A 474 0.34 -2.29 -9.31
CA ILE A 474 -0.95 -1.59 -9.45
C ILE A 474 -1.03 -1.03 -10.87
N ASP A 475 -2.09 -1.40 -11.60
CA ASP A 475 -2.38 -0.89 -12.93
C ASP A 475 -3.51 0.14 -12.82
N VAL A 476 -3.19 1.40 -13.14
CA VAL A 476 -4.08 2.55 -12.91
C VAL A 476 -4.50 3.17 -14.25
N GLU A 477 -5.80 3.44 -14.41
CA GLU A 477 -6.30 4.22 -15.54
C GLU A 477 -5.92 5.71 -15.33
N PRO A 478 -5.12 6.31 -16.23
CA PRO A 478 -4.47 7.58 -15.92
C PRO A 478 -5.39 8.79 -15.87
N ARG A 479 -6.55 8.78 -16.53
CA ARG A 479 -7.43 9.96 -16.57
C ARG A 479 -8.22 10.11 -15.29
N THR A 480 -8.69 9.01 -14.71
CA THR A 480 -9.54 8.96 -13.52
C THR A 480 -8.79 8.58 -12.24
N GLY A 481 -7.63 7.93 -12.36
CA GLY A 481 -6.87 7.44 -11.22
C GLY A 481 -7.41 6.16 -10.59
N VAL A 482 -8.37 5.48 -11.24
CA VAL A 482 -8.94 4.21 -10.75
C VAL A 482 -7.94 3.07 -10.94
N ALA A 483 -7.72 2.28 -9.88
CA ALA A 483 -6.95 1.04 -9.98
C ALA A 483 -7.78 -0.05 -10.68
N MET A 484 -7.38 -0.44 -11.89
CA MET A 484 -8.06 -1.46 -12.70
C MET A 484 -7.60 -2.87 -12.32
N TYR A 485 -6.36 -2.99 -11.87
CA TYR A 485 -5.81 -4.21 -11.29
C TYR A 485 -4.84 -3.82 -10.18
N ALA A 486 -4.89 -4.53 -9.06
CA ALA A 486 -3.94 -4.37 -7.97
C ALA A 486 -3.58 -5.73 -7.39
N ALA A 487 -2.31 -5.91 -7.06
CA ALA A 487 -1.81 -7.07 -6.35
C ALA A 487 -0.76 -6.60 -5.33
N LYS A 488 -1.19 -6.41 -4.08
CA LYS A 488 -0.34 -6.08 -2.95
C LYS A 488 0.20 -7.39 -2.38
N LYS A 489 1.52 -7.56 -2.44
CA LYS A 489 2.20 -8.79 -2.03
C LYS A 489 3.21 -8.51 -0.94
N MET A 490 3.08 -9.25 0.16
CA MET A 490 3.89 -9.05 1.36
C MET A 490 4.17 -10.38 2.04
N GLN A 491 5.32 -10.48 2.69
CA GLN A 491 5.76 -11.64 3.45
C GLN A 491 6.00 -11.25 4.89
N LEU A 492 5.54 -12.12 5.80
CA LEU A 492 5.75 -11.99 7.22
C LEU A 492 6.84 -12.96 7.67
N ASN A 493 7.80 -12.44 8.40
CA ASN A 493 8.95 -13.17 8.91
C ASN A 493 9.16 -12.86 10.40
N ILE A 494 10.02 -13.64 11.05
CA ILE A 494 10.44 -13.44 12.43
C ILE A 494 11.93 -13.74 12.55
N PRO A 495 12.75 -12.90 13.23
CA PRO A 495 14.15 -13.22 13.45
C PRO A 495 14.21 -14.44 14.37
N LEU A 496 14.87 -15.49 13.92
CA LEU A 496 15.26 -16.63 14.72
C LEU A 496 16.74 -16.45 15.02
N LYS A 497 17.09 -16.31 16.30
CA LYS A 497 18.47 -16.22 16.76
C LYS A 497 18.56 -16.67 18.20
N ARG A 498 19.79 -16.68 18.73
CA ARG A 498 20.03 -16.91 20.16
C ARG A 498 19.53 -15.71 20.95
N TYR A 499 18.70 -15.97 21.97
CA TYR A 499 18.15 -14.94 22.85
C TYR A 499 18.72 -15.08 24.25
N GLY A 500 19.69 -14.22 24.59
CA GLY A 500 20.43 -14.31 25.84
C GLY A 500 21.00 -15.71 26.07
N ASN A 501 20.85 -16.22 27.30
CA ASN A 501 21.28 -17.56 27.69
C ASN A 501 20.14 -18.58 27.75
N LEU A 502 19.03 -18.37 27.01
CA LEU A 502 17.90 -19.30 26.99
C LEU A 502 18.29 -20.66 26.37
N PRO A 503 18.23 -21.77 27.13
CA PRO A 503 18.56 -23.10 26.62
C PRO A 503 17.76 -23.49 25.38
N SER A 504 16.46 -23.17 25.33
CA SER A 504 15.59 -23.47 24.19
C SER A 504 16.01 -22.81 22.87
N PHE A 505 16.83 -21.74 22.93
CA PHE A 505 17.33 -21.00 21.77
C PHE A 505 18.85 -21.12 21.58
N LYS A 506 19.54 -21.96 22.35
CA LYS A 506 21.01 -22.03 22.35
C LYS A 506 21.61 -22.45 21.00
N ASN A 507 20.96 -23.41 20.33
CA ASN A 507 21.50 -24.04 19.12
C ASN A 507 20.84 -23.56 17.83
N VAL A 508 19.88 -22.64 17.87
CA VAL A 508 19.16 -22.20 16.66
C VAL A 508 20.08 -21.40 15.73
N PRO A 509 19.86 -21.46 14.40
CA PRO A 509 20.59 -20.61 13.46
C PRO A 509 20.15 -19.15 13.61
N GLU A 510 20.98 -18.22 13.16
CA GLU A 510 20.64 -16.79 13.06
C GLU A 510 20.13 -16.46 11.65
N VAL A 511 18.81 -16.28 11.52
CA VAL A 511 18.11 -16.10 10.24
C VAL A 511 16.79 -15.36 10.43
N ILE A 512 16.37 -14.59 9.42
CA ILE A 512 15.03 -14.03 9.30
C ILE A 512 14.11 -15.13 8.76
N PHE A 513 13.37 -15.77 9.65
CA PHE A 513 12.59 -16.98 9.38
C PHE A 513 11.23 -16.63 8.73
N PRO A 514 10.95 -17.07 7.49
CA PRO A 514 9.67 -16.83 6.83
C PRO A 514 8.52 -17.63 7.45
N ILE A 515 7.39 -16.97 7.68
CA ILE A 515 6.17 -17.60 8.21
C ILE A 515 5.19 -17.87 7.07
N LEU A 516 4.83 -16.82 6.34
CA LEU A 516 3.92 -16.87 5.19
C LEU A 516 4.11 -15.64 4.30
N TRP A 517 3.57 -15.70 3.09
CA TRP A 517 3.33 -14.52 2.27
C TRP A 517 1.89 -14.46 1.77
N VAL A 518 1.45 -13.24 1.50
CA VAL A 518 0.06 -12.89 1.17
C VAL A 518 0.04 -12.15 -0.17
N ASN A 519 -0.94 -12.48 -1.00
CA ASN A 519 -1.35 -11.69 -2.17
C ASN A 519 -2.76 -11.16 -1.92
N GLU A 520 -2.89 -9.88 -1.69
CA GLU A 520 -4.18 -9.19 -1.70
C GLU A 520 -4.37 -8.60 -3.10
N SER A 521 -5.35 -9.10 -3.84
CA SER A 521 -5.54 -8.72 -5.23
C SER A 521 -6.98 -8.41 -5.57
N ALA A 522 -7.15 -7.41 -6.44
CA ALA A 522 -8.42 -7.00 -7.00
C ALA A 522 -8.25 -6.85 -8.51
N ASN A 523 -9.23 -7.30 -9.27
CA ASN A 523 -9.18 -7.27 -10.72
C ASN A 523 -10.55 -6.86 -11.27
N VAL A 524 -10.61 -5.75 -11.99
CA VAL A 524 -11.84 -5.34 -12.69
C VAL A 524 -12.08 -6.33 -13.82
N ASP A 525 -13.20 -7.06 -13.77
CA ASP A 525 -13.54 -8.04 -14.78
C ASP A 525 -13.96 -7.40 -16.12
N ALA A 526 -14.26 -8.23 -17.12
CA ALA A 526 -14.61 -7.76 -18.45
C ALA A 526 -15.93 -6.97 -18.48
N ASP A 527 -16.92 -7.37 -17.68
CA ASP A 527 -18.25 -6.76 -17.66
C ASP A 527 -18.19 -5.38 -17.00
N MET A 528 -17.55 -5.28 -15.83
CA MET A 528 -17.28 -4.02 -15.13
C MET A 528 -16.37 -3.10 -15.95
N SER A 529 -15.39 -3.65 -16.66
CA SER A 529 -14.52 -2.88 -17.54
C SER A 529 -15.30 -2.19 -18.66
N GLN A 530 -16.43 -2.74 -19.10
CA GLN A 530 -17.23 -2.14 -20.17
C GLN A 530 -17.82 -0.78 -19.73
N GLU A 531 -18.23 -0.66 -18.47
CA GLU A 531 -18.75 0.59 -17.90
C GLU A 531 -17.65 1.65 -17.83
N VAL A 532 -16.49 1.30 -17.27
CA VAL A 532 -15.32 2.20 -17.21
C VAL A 532 -14.89 2.61 -18.61
N ARG A 533 -14.85 1.69 -19.57
CA ARG A 533 -14.49 1.97 -20.96
C ARG A 533 -15.47 2.95 -21.60
N ASN A 534 -16.76 2.77 -21.39
CA ASN A 534 -17.80 3.64 -21.94
C ASN A 534 -17.76 5.04 -21.31
N ALA A 535 -17.43 5.14 -20.03
CA ALA A 535 -17.32 6.41 -19.33
C ALA A 535 -16.03 7.18 -19.69
N VAL A 536 -14.90 6.48 -19.85
CA VAL A 536 -13.58 7.13 -19.88
C VAL A 536 -12.90 7.09 -21.25
N PHE A 537 -13.01 5.99 -21.99
CA PHE A 537 -12.25 5.79 -23.24
C PHE A 537 -13.06 6.07 -24.50
N VAL A 538 -14.31 5.57 -24.57
CA VAL A 538 -15.19 5.72 -25.75
C VAL A 538 -15.43 7.18 -26.17
N PRO A 539 -15.66 8.15 -25.26
CA PRO A 539 -15.90 9.53 -25.65
C PRO A 539 -14.76 10.13 -26.48
N PHE A 540 -13.50 9.86 -26.13
CA PHE A 540 -12.33 10.31 -26.90
C PHE A 540 -12.29 9.67 -28.28
N VAL A 541 -12.47 8.34 -28.35
CA VAL A 541 -12.47 7.62 -29.63
C VAL A 541 -13.56 8.15 -30.56
N VAL A 542 -14.77 8.43 -30.03
CA VAL A 542 -15.89 8.97 -30.80
C VAL A 542 -15.59 10.38 -31.28
N VAL A 543 -15.06 11.25 -30.41
CA VAL A 543 -14.70 12.62 -30.79
C VAL A 543 -13.60 12.63 -31.85
N ASP A 544 -12.54 11.85 -31.67
CA ASP A 544 -11.44 11.73 -32.60
C ASP A 544 -11.90 11.14 -33.95
N ALA A 545 -12.76 10.12 -33.93
CA ALA A 545 -13.28 9.51 -35.16
C ALA A 545 -14.19 10.47 -35.94
N ILE A 546 -15.14 11.12 -35.26
CA ILE A 546 -16.08 12.07 -35.90
C ILE A 546 -15.32 13.30 -36.40
N CYS A 547 -14.54 13.95 -35.53
CA CYS A 547 -13.82 15.16 -35.88
C CYS A 547 -12.70 14.88 -36.90
N GLY A 548 -11.98 13.78 -36.77
CA GLY A 548 -10.99 13.34 -37.74
C GLY A 548 -11.59 13.08 -39.13
N SER A 549 -12.77 12.45 -39.18
CA SER A 549 -13.50 12.25 -40.45
C SER A 549 -13.94 13.57 -41.07
N LEU A 550 -14.44 14.51 -40.27
CA LEU A 550 -14.84 15.84 -40.73
C LEU A 550 -13.65 16.68 -41.20
N ILE A 551 -12.50 16.59 -40.53
CA ILE A 551 -11.25 17.21 -40.96
C ILE A 551 -10.80 16.64 -42.30
N ALA A 552 -10.85 15.32 -42.49
CA ALA A 552 -10.48 14.68 -43.75
C ALA A 552 -11.40 15.13 -44.91
N VAL A 553 -12.71 15.20 -44.67
CA VAL A 553 -13.67 15.73 -45.63
C VAL A 553 -13.39 17.21 -45.93
N GLY A 554 -13.13 18.02 -44.91
CA GLY A 554 -12.80 19.43 -45.06
C GLY A 554 -11.51 19.65 -45.87
N ALA A 555 -10.47 18.88 -45.58
CA ALA A 555 -9.21 18.90 -46.32
C ALA A 555 -9.40 18.50 -47.79
N LEU A 556 -10.19 17.46 -48.06
CA LEU A 556 -10.53 17.06 -49.43
C LEU A 556 -11.26 18.18 -50.18
N LEU A 557 -12.23 18.86 -49.54
CA LEU A 557 -12.92 20.00 -50.14
C LEU A 557 -11.97 21.16 -50.47
N LEU A 558 -10.99 21.43 -49.61
CA LEU A 558 -9.97 22.45 -49.85
C LEU A 558 -9.05 22.07 -51.02
N VAL A 559 -8.62 20.81 -51.12
CA VAL A 559 -7.82 20.31 -52.25
C VAL A 559 -8.60 20.40 -53.56
N LEU A 560 -9.86 19.93 -53.56
CA LEU A 560 -10.72 20.00 -54.74
C LEU A 560 -11.00 21.45 -55.16
N SER A 561 -11.24 22.34 -54.20
CA SER A 561 -11.41 23.77 -54.45
C SER A 561 -10.15 24.39 -55.06
N GLY A 562 -8.96 24.12 -54.49
CA GLY A 562 -7.68 24.60 -54.98
C GLY A 562 -7.36 24.10 -56.39
N PHE A 563 -7.52 22.80 -56.65
CA PHE A 563 -7.36 22.22 -57.99
C PHE A 563 -8.30 22.88 -59.00
N ARG A 564 -9.56 23.08 -58.63
CA ARG A 564 -10.53 23.75 -59.51
C ARG A 564 -10.18 25.21 -59.76
N PHE A 565 -9.75 25.94 -58.73
CA PHE A 565 -9.29 27.33 -58.85
C PHE A 565 -8.16 27.47 -59.87
N LEU A 566 -7.17 26.57 -59.83
CA LEU A 566 -6.06 26.53 -60.80
C LEU A 566 -6.51 26.23 -62.25
N HIS A 567 -7.65 25.55 -62.43
CA HIS A 567 -8.21 25.22 -63.75
C HIS A 567 -9.31 26.19 -64.24
N ILE A 568 -9.58 27.29 -63.52
CA ILE A 568 -10.46 28.35 -64.01
C ILE A 568 -9.71 29.12 -65.10
N LYS A 569 -10.10 28.93 -66.37
CA LYS A 569 -9.58 29.76 -67.47
C LYS A 569 -9.93 31.23 -67.22
N PRO A 570 -8.97 32.18 -67.25
CA PRO A 570 -9.28 33.59 -67.14
C PRO A 570 -10.23 33.99 -68.27
N ARG A 571 -11.39 34.56 -67.94
CA ARG A 571 -12.22 35.28 -68.92
C ARG A 571 -11.49 36.58 -69.27
N TYR A 572 -10.56 36.52 -70.22
CA TYR A 572 -10.18 37.72 -70.96
C TYR A 572 -11.36 38.08 -71.88
N SER A 573 -12.24 38.97 -71.42
CA SER A 573 -13.06 39.76 -72.34
C SER A 573 -12.17 40.88 -72.86
N PHE A 574 -11.43 40.63 -73.93
CA PHE A 574 -10.89 41.72 -74.74
C PHE A 574 -12.06 42.26 -75.55
N THR A 575 -12.76 43.25 -75.00
CA THR A 575 -13.72 44.02 -75.79
C THR A 575 -12.89 44.86 -76.75
N ALA A 576 -12.67 44.35 -77.96
CA ALA A 576 -12.11 45.15 -79.04
C ALA A 576 -13.10 46.29 -79.32
N LEU A 577 -12.72 47.53 -79.00
CA LEU A 577 -13.34 48.72 -79.54
C LEU A 577 -13.10 48.69 -81.06
N HIS A 578 -14.06 48.15 -81.82
CA HIS A 578 -14.13 48.41 -83.25
C HIS A 578 -14.47 49.89 -83.43
N SER A 579 -13.46 50.71 -83.73
CA SER A 579 -13.68 52.06 -84.26
C SER A 579 -14.14 51.93 -85.71
N ASN A 580 -15.44 52.00 -85.93
CA ASN A 580 -15.98 52.21 -87.27
C ASN A 580 -15.89 53.70 -87.61
N THR A 581 -14.73 54.13 -88.11
CA THR A 581 -14.60 55.33 -88.93
C THR A 581 -13.50 55.11 -89.97
N ALA A 582 -13.91 54.65 -91.15
CA ALA A 582 -13.16 54.84 -92.39
C ALA A 582 -13.38 56.29 -92.89
N PRO A 583 -12.47 56.81 -93.74
CA PRO A 583 -12.13 58.23 -93.78
C PRO A 583 -12.88 59.02 -94.86
N GLU A 584 -13.26 60.26 -94.55
CA GLU A 584 -13.46 61.31 -95.56
C GLU A 584 -12.25 62.25 -95.54
N ALA A 585 -11.63 62.42 -96.70
CA ALA A 585 -10.47 63.26 -96.92
C ALA A 585 -10.87 64.68 -97.38
N CYS A 586 -10.23 65.67 -96.74
CA CYS A 586 -9.86 67.01 -97.22
C CYS A 586 -10.92 67.99 -97.78
N SER A 587 -11.01 69.16 -97.13
CA SER A 587 -10.28 70.34 -97.66
C SER A 587 -10.28 71.52 -96.68
N VAL A 588 -9.07 72.01 -96.41
CA VAL A 588 -8.76 73.23 -95.69
C VAL A 588 -9.05 74.44 -96.58
N LYS A 589 -9.76 75.45 -96.08
CA LYS A 589 -9.73 76.82 -96.62
C LYS A 589 -9.15 77.76 -95.57
N VAL A 590 -7.85 78.02 -95.69
CA VAL A 590 -7.21 79.23 -95.16
C VAL A 590 -7.40 80.32 -96.22
N LYS A 591 -7.99 81.46 -95.84
CA LYS A 591 -8.05 82.67 -96.68
C LYS A 591 -7.15 83.74 -96.03
N PRO A 592 -6.31 84.45 -96.82
CA PRO A 592 -5.23 85.28 -96.31
C PRO A 592 -5.69 86.67 -95.83
N LEU A 593 -4.83 87.26 -95.01
CA LEU A 593 -4.81 88.65 -94.54
C LEU A 593 -4.84 89.66 -95.71
N VAL A 594 -5.75 90.64 -95.66
CA VAL A 594 -5.57 91.94 -96.34
C VAL A 594 -6.04 93.05 -95.39
N ILE A 595 -5.17 94.03 -95.23
CA ILE A 595 -5.22 95.23 -94.39
C ILE A 595 -6.07 96.31 -95.08
N THR A 596 -6.94 97.04 -94.34
CA THR A 596 -7.02 98.53 -94.40
C THR A 596 -7.96 99.15 -93.35
N ARG A 597 -7.34 100.04 -92.55
CA ARG A 597 -7.72 101.33 -91.92
C ARG A 597 -9.16 101.73 -91.53
N SER A 598 -9.13 102.44 -90.39
CA SER A 598 -10.09 103.27 -89.65
C SER A 598 -11.01 104.23 -90.41
N ALA A 599 -12.21 104.43 -89.85
CA ALA A 599 -12.81 105.70 -89.40
C ALA A 599 -14.11 105.31 -88.65
N GLU A 600 -14.30 105.56 -87.34
CA GLU A 600 -14.60 106.86 -86.70
C GLU A 600 -15.73 107.63 -87.40
N GLN A 601 -16.96 107.59 -86.86
CA GLN A 601 -17.64 108.74 -86.25
C GLN A 601 -19.16 108.55 -86.10
N ASP A 602 -19.59 108.70 -84.85
CA ASP A 602 -20.65 109.58 -84.34
C ASP A 602 -22.12 109.50 -84.79
N LYS A 603 -22.94 109.22 -83.77
CA LYS A 603 -24.12 109.98 -83.27
C LYS A 603 -25.38 110.09 -84.14
N LEU A 604 -26.50 109.61 -83.58
CA LEU A 604 -27.33 110.44 -82.68
C LEU A 604 -28.01 109.57 -81.62
#